data_AF-A0A924CUD4-F1
#
_entry.id   AF-A0A924CUD4-F1
#
_cell.length_a   1.000
_cell.length_b   1.000
_cell.length_c   1.000
_cell.angle_alpha   90.00
_cell.angle_beta   90.00
_cell.angle_gamma   90.00
#
_symmetry.space_group_name_H-M   'P 1'
#
loop_
_entity.id
_entity.type
_entity.pdbx_description
1 polymer ?
#
loop_
_entity_poly.entity_id
_entity_poly.type
_entity_poly.pdbx_seq_one_letter_code
_entity_poly.pdbx_strand_id
1 'polypeptide(L)'
;RFAYIALGAAHVMLEQVGVGRNWVTSELEAPLGRGINFQISVPDIDAIVKSLELAGVGLFMEPEIRWYQLADDDAGVSQFLVTDPDGYLIRFQSPLGRRPTVR
;
A
#
# COMPACT_ATOMS: atom_id res chain seq x y z
N ARG A 1 -8.33 21.57 1.41
CA ARG A 1 -9.05 20.84 2.49
C ARG A 1 -8.10 19.76 2.97
N PHE A 2 -8.22 19.34 4.23
CA PHE A 2 -7.31 18.36 4.85
C PHE A 2 -8.14 17.20 5.40
N ALA A 3 -7.62 15.98 5.26
CA ALA A 3 -8.14 14.80 5.93
C ALA A 3 -6.99 13.98 6.53
N TYR A 4 -7.21 13.45 7.73
CA TYR A 4 -6.31 12.53 8.40
C TYR A 4 -7.02 11.19 8.53
N ILE A 5 -6.42 10.13 8.01
CA ILE A 5 -6.96 8.78 8.04
C ILE A 5 -5.97 7.83 8.71
N ALA A 6 -6.50 6.86 9.45
CA ALA A 6 -5.70 5.87 10.15
C ALA A 6 -6.29 4.47 9.99
N LEU A 7 -5.41 3.49 9.84
CA LEU A 7 -5.73 2.06 9.85
C LEU A 7 -4.69 1.35 10.73
N GLY A 8 -5.09 1.00 11.95
CA GLY A 8 -4.15 0.49 12.95
C GLY A 8 -3.05 1.52 13.25
N ALA A 9 -1.80 1.14 13.04
CA ALA A 9 -0.63 2.01 13.22
C ALA A 9 -0.24 2.79 11.94
N ALA A 10 -0.92 2.55 10.81
CA ALA A 10 -0.68 3.30 9.59
C ALA A 10 -1.50 4.58 9.60
N HIS A 11 -0.85 5.71 9.31
CA HIS A 11 -1.47 7.03 9.29
C HIS A 11 -1.14 7.71 7.96
N VAL A 12 -2.15 8.27 7.30
CA VAL A 12 -2.00 8.97 6.03
C VAL A 12 -2.71 10.32 6.12
N MET A 13 -2.07 11.36 5.58
CA MET A 13 -2.62 12.70 5.47
C MET A 13 -2.93 12.98 4.01
N LEU A 14 -4.15 13.46 3.74
CA LEU A 14 -4.60 13.86 2.42
C LEU A 14 -4.81 15.37 2.40
N GLU A 15 -4.17 16.04 1.44
CA GLU A 15 -4.29 17.47 1.23
C GLU A 15 -4.83 17.76 -0.16
N GLN A 16 -5.88 18.58 -0.23
CA GLN A 16 -6.37 19.07 -1.51
C GLN A 16 -5.38 20.07 -2.11
N VAL A 17 -4.94 19.80 -3.33
CA VAL A 17 -4.05 20.68 -4.12
C VAL A 17 -4.66 22.07 -4.25
N GLY A 18 -3.84 23.10 -4.02
CA GLY A 18 -4.21 24.51 -4.16
C GLY A 18 -5.08 25.06 -3.02
N VAL A 19 -5.32 24.29 -1.95
CA VAL A 19 -6.14 24.72 -0.82
C VAL A 19 -5.38 24.62 0.49
N GLY A 20 -5.12 25.77 1.10
CA GLY A 20 -4.36 25.86 2.35
C GLY A 20 -2.86 25.89 2.08
N ARG A 21 -2.08 25.34 3.01
CA ARG A 21 -0.63 25.14 2.80
C ARG A 21 -0.43 23.78 2.15
N ASN A 22 0.27 23.74 1.02
CA ASN A 22 0.68 22.49 0.37
C ASN A 22 2.21 22.42 0.31
N TRP A 23 2.77 21.25 0.55
CA TRP A 23 4.20 20.97 0.37
C TRP A 23 4.46 20.32 -0.97
N VAL A 24 4.72 21.13 -2.00
CA VAL A 24 4.94 20.69 -3.37
C VAL A 24 6.42 20.89 -3.72
N THR A 25 7.12 19.80 -4.01
CA THR A 25 8.57 19.82 -4.30
C THR A 25 8.88 20.05 -5.79
N SER A 26 7.92 19.79 -6.68
CA SER A 26 7.97 20.01 -8.13
C SER A 26 6.55 20.03 -8.70
N GLU A 27 6.39 20.34 -9.98
CA GLU A 27 5.11 20.24 -10.68
C GLU A 27 4.42 18.88 -10.48
N LEU A 28 3.12 18.90 -10.21
CA LEU A 28 2.30 17.71 -9.97
C LEU A 28 1.74 17.20 -11.31
N GLU A 29 2.42 16.22 -11.90
CA GLU A 29 1.98 15.56 -13.13
C GLU A 29 1.37 14.19 -12.83
N ALA A 30 0.16 13.89 -13.31
CA ALA A 30 -0.48 12.59 -13.08
C ALA A 30 0.13 11.45 -13.95
N PRO A 31 0.16 10.18 -13.48
CA PRO A 31 -0.11 9.75 -12.11
C PRO A 31 0.88 10.33 -11.10
N LEU A 32 0.37 10.79 -9.96
CA LEU A 32 1.21 11.28 -8.88
C LEU A 32 1.97 10.13 -8.21
N GLY A 33 3.06 10.43 -7.50
CA GLY A 33 3.80 9.42 -6.74
C GLY A 33 4.64 8.45 -7.57
N ARG A 34 5.02 8.82 -8.80
CA ARG A 34 5.88 7.98 -9.66
C ARG A 34 7.18 7.57 -8.95
N GLY A 35 7.52 6.29 -9.04
CA GLY A 35 8.76 5.73 -8.51
C GLY A 35 8.72 5.33 -7.03
N ILE A 36 7.60 5.56 -6.33
CA ILE A 36 7.42 5.13 -4.94
C ILE A 36 6.18 4.25 -4.78
N ASN A 37 6.13 3.51 -3.68
CA ASN A 37 4.90 2.90 -3.18
C ASN A 37 4.84 3.04 -1.66
N PHE A 38 3.63 3.10 -1.11
CA PHE A 38 3.40 3.09 0.33
C PHE A 38 3.04 1.69 0.78
N GLN A 39 3.92 1.06 1.55
CA GLN A 39 3.65 -0.23 2.14
C GLN A 39 2.85 -0.08 3.44
N ILE A 40 1.70 -0.72 3.50
CA ILE A 40 0.82 -0.74 4.67
C ILE A 40 0.64 -2.19 5.13
N SER A 41 1.14 -2.50 6.32
CA SER A 41 0.93 -3.81 6.94
C SER A 41 -0.46 -3.88 7.57
N VAL A 42 -1.19 -4.94 7.25
CA VAL A 42 -2.56 -5.17 7.71
C VAL A 42 -2.69 -6.58 8.27
N PRO A 43 -3.68 -6.86 9.15
CA PRO A 43 -3.88 -8.20 9.67
C PRO A 43 -4.30 -9.18 8.56
N ASP A 44 -5.14 -8.73 7.63
CA ASP A 44 -5.72 -9.56 6.57
C ASP A 44 -5.91 -8.73 5.29
N ILE A 45 -5.24 -9.13 4.20
CA ILE A 45 -5.39 -8.48 2.90
C ILE A 45 -6.72 -8.85 2.21
N ASP A 46 -7.28 -10.02 2.48
CA ASP A 46 -8.47 -10.53 1.77
C ASP A 46 -9.69 -9.67 2.10
N ALA A 47 -9.77 -9.20 3.35
CA ALA A 47 -10.78 -8.25 3.78
C ALA A 47 -10.74 -6.93 2.97
N ILE A 48 -9.54 -6.44 2.63
CA ILE A 48 -9.37 -5.20 1.87
C ILE A 48 -9.68 -5.44 0.39
N VAL A 49 -9.17 -6.54 -0.19
CA VAL A 49 -9.46 -6.93 -1.58
C VAL A 49 -10.96 -7.01 -1.80
N LYS A 50 -11.69 -7.73 -0.95
CA LYS A 50 -13.15 -7.84 -1.03
C LYS A 50 -13.85 -6.48 -0.94
N SER A 51 -13.36 -5.58 -0.09
CA SER A 51 -13.92 -4.23 0.00
C SER A 51 -13.68 -3.41 -1.27
N LEU A 52 -12.53 -3.57 -1.91
CA LEU A 52 -12.19 -2.90 -3.17
C LEU A 52 -13.02 -3.45 -4.34
N GLU A 53 -13.19 -4.77 -4.40
CA GLU A 53 -14.05 -5.43 -5.39
C GLU A 53 -15.50 -4.95 -5.30
N LEU A 54 -16.07 -4.89 -4.09
CA LEU A 54 -17.43 -4.38 -3.86
C LEU A 54 -17.58 -2.91 -4.25
N ALA A 55 -16.50 -2.12 -4.16
CA ALA A 55 -16.45 -0.74 -4.60
C ALA A 55 -16.15 -0.58 -6.11
N GLY A 56 -15.90 -1.68 -6.84
CA GLY A 56 -15.55 -1.66 -8.25
C GLY A 56 -14.15 -1.10 -8.54
N VAL A 57 -13.24 -1.16 -7.55
CA VAL A 57 -11.86 -0.66 -7.69
C VAL A 57 -10.96 -1.80 -8.16
N GLY A 58 -10.33 -1.61 -9.32
CA GLY A 58 -9.38 -2.58 -9.88
C GLY A 58 -8.04 -2.60 -9.15
N LEU A 59 -7.42 -3.76 -9.06
CA LEU A 59 -6.09 -3.93 -8.49
C LEU A 59 -5.01 -3.66 -9.55
N PHE A 60 -3.89 -3.08 -9.12
CA PHE A 60 -2.70 -2.95 -9.96
C PHE A 60 -1.95 -4.28 -10.07
N MET A 61 -1.92 -5.04 -8.97
CA MET A 61 -1.40 -6.41 -8.93
C MET A 61 -2.31 -7.23 -8.01
N GLU A 62 -2.76 -8.38 -8.52
CA GLU A 62 -3.55 -9.37 -7.79
C GLU A 62 -2.81 -9.91 -6.56
N PRO A 63 -3.53 -10.43 -5.54
CA PRO A 63 -2.92 -11.04 -4.37
C PRO A 63 -1.93 -12.14 -4.72
N GLU A 64 -0.74 -12.07 -4.13
CA GLU A 64 0.30 -13.07 -4.26
C GLU A 64 0.99 -13.35 -2.92
N ILE A 65 1.59 -14.53 -2.80
CA ILE A 65 2.46 -14.89 -1.69
C ILE A 65 3.91 -14.72 -2.12
N ARG A 66 4.69 -13.98 -1.32
CA ARG A 66 6.14 -13.87 -1.47
C ARG A 66 6.87 -14.30 -0.22
N TRP A 67 7.96 -15.01 -0.41
CA TRP A 67 8.92 -15.35 0.64
C TRP A 67 10.21 -14.58 0.36
N TYR A 68 10.58 -13.71 1.29
CA TYR A 68 11.81 -12.94 1.24
C TYR A 68 12.87 -13.61 2.10
N GLN A 69 14.02 -13.93 1.51
CA GLN A 69 15.15 -14.46 2.24
C GLN A 69 15.73 -13.36 3.14
N LEU A 70 15.78 -13.63 4.44
CA LEU A 70 16.52 -12.86 5.42
C LEU A 70 17.82 -13.61 5.77
N ALA A 71 18.58 -13.08 6.73
CA ALA A 71 19.87 -13.66 7.09
C ALA A 71 19.78 -15.11 7.61
N ASP A 72 18.75 -15.39 8.42
CA ASP A 72 18.60 -16.64 9.18
C ASP A 72 17.31 -17.42 8.85
N ASP A 73 16.33 -16.76 8.24
CA ASP A 73 15.01 -17.30 7.93
C ASP A 73 14.45 -16.69 6.64
N ASP A 74 13.33 -17.23 6.14
CA ASP A 74 12.52 -16.55 5.13
C ASP A 74 11.29 -15.94 5.81
N ALA A 75 10.98 -14.68 5.47
CA ALA A 75 9.74 -14.03 5.87
C ALA A 75 8.69 -14.14 4.76
N GLY A 76 7.54 -14.72 5.08
CA GLY A 76 6.42 -14.86 4.17
C GLY A 76 5.46 -13.70 4.30
N VAL A 77 4.99 -13.16 3.18
CA VAL A 77 3.93 -12.16 3.13
C VAL A 77 2.93 -12.53 2.05
N SER A 78 1.65 -12.26 2.32
CA SER A 78 0.63 -12.12 1.30
C SER A 78 0.50 -10.64 0.97
N GLN A 79 0.52 -10.26 -0.30
CA GLN A 79 0.51 -8.85 -0.71
C GLN A 79 -0.29 -8.63 -1.99
N PHE A 80 -0.79 -7.41 -2.16
CA PHE A 80 -1.39 -6.93 -3.41
C PHE A 80 -1.16 -5.42 -3.55
N LEU A 81 -1.37 -4.89 -4.76
CA LEU A 81 -1.21 -3.45 -5.01
C LEU A 81 -2.47 -2.87 -5.62
N VAL A 82 -2.75 -1.62 -5.24
CA VAL A 82 -3.84 -0.80 -5.79
C VAL A 82 -3.33 0.61 -6.01
N THR A 83 -3.87 1.29 -7.02
CA THR A 83 -3.63 2.72 -7.25
C THR A 83 -4.77 3.52 -6.68
N ASP A 84 -4.47 4.62 -6.00
CA ASP A 84 -5.49 5.60 -5.64
C ASP A 84 -5.94 6.41 -6.87
N PRO A 85 -6.98 7.27 -6.74
CA PRO A 85 -7.50 8.06 -7.87
C PRO A 85 -6.48 9.02 -8.51
N ASP A 86 -5.46 9.47 -7.78
CA ASP A 86 -4.44 10.39 -8.27
C ASP A 86 -3.20 9.67 -8.83
N GLY A 87 -3.09 8.35 -8.61
CA GLY A 87 -2.07 7.47 -9.16
C GLY A 87 -1.01 6.99 -8.16
N TYR A 88 -1.12 7.33 -6.88
CA TYR A 88 -0.23 6.82 -5.85
C TYR A 88 -0.40 5.31 -5.70
N LEU A 89 0.73 4.60 -5.68
CA LEU A 89 0.76 3.14 -5.56
C LEU A 89 0.78 2.73 -4.09
N ILE A 90 -0.22 1.96 -3.67
CA ILE A 90 -0.36 1.46 -2.30
C ILE A 90 -0.18 -0.05 -2.32
N ARG A 91 0.76 -0.54 -1.49
CA ARG A 91 1.05 -1.97 -1.30
C ARG A 91 0.54 -2.41 0.06
N PHE A 92 -0.52 -3.21 0.07
CA PHE A 92 -0.98 -3.85 1.30
C PHE A 92 -0.31 -5.20 1.47
N GLN A 93 0.05 -5.55 2.69
CA GLN A 93 0.60 -6.86 3.00
C GLN A 93 0.14 -7.40 4.37
N SER A 94 0.01 -8.72 4.46
CA SER A 94 -0.21 -9.46 5.69
C SER A 94 0.94 -10.44 5.93
N PRO A 95 1.51 -10.51 7.13
CA PRO A 95 2.56 -11.47 7.45
C PRO A 95 1.99 -12.90 7.47
N LEU A 96 2.70 -13.84 6.84
CA LEU A 96 2.41 -15.29 6.88
C LEU A 96 3.27 -16.03 7.91
N GLY A 97 4.16 -15.31 8.59
CA GLY A 97 5.14 -15.86 9.53
C GLY A 97 6.51 -16.05 8.89
N ARG A 98 7.33 -16.88 9.55
CA ARG A 98 8.71 -17.15 9.16
C ARG A 98 8.96 -18.65 9.02
N ARG A 99 9.87 -19.05 8.14
CA ARG A 99 10.31 -20.43 7.99
C ARG A 99 11.85 -20.52 7.94
N PRO A 100 12.46 -21.64 8.35
CA PRO A 100 13.91 -21.82 8.22
C PRO A 100 14.34 -21.74 6.75
N THR A 101 15.48 -21.11 6.48
CA THR A 101 16.07 -21.12 5.14
C THR A 101 16.58 -22.54 4.85
N VAL A 102 16.05 -23.18 3.79
CA VAL A 102 16.62 -24.44 3.29
C VAL A 102 17.94 -24.10 2.60
N ARG A 103 19.06 -24.38 3.27
CA ARG A 103 20.40 -24.35 2.67
C ARG A 103 20.69 -25.66 1.94
#